data_AF-A0A916PB70-F1
#
_entry.id   AF-A0A916PB70-F1
#
_cell.length_a   1.000
_cell.length_b   1.000
_cell.length_c   1.000
_cell.angle_alpha   90.00
_cell.angle_beta   90.00
_cell.angle_gamma   90.00
#
_symmetry.space_group_name_H-M   'P 1'
#
loop_
_entity.id
_entity.type
_entity.pdbx_description
1 polymer ?
#
loop_
_entity_poly.entity_id
_entity_poly.type
_entity_poly.pdbx_seq_one_letter_code
_entity_poly.pdbx_strand_id
1 'polypeptide(L)' 'MIVCPIGFVADHIEVVWDLDHELRLQAEAAGIAYARASTPNADPRFARLARGLIDELRYGRIPARVSGPDPVPG' A
#
# COMPACT_ATOMS: atom_id res chain seq x y z
N MET A 1 6.44 13.72 -8.65
CA MET A 1 5.33 12.74 -8.57
C MET A 1 5.69 11.69 -7.52
N ILE A 2 4.74 11.37 -6.64
CA ILE A 2 4.89 10.27 -5.68
C ILE A 2 3.83 9.22 -6.01
N VAL A 3 4.25 7.98 -6.24
CA VAL A 3 3.38 6.85 -6.56
C VAL A 3 3.24 5.96 -5.34
N CYS A 4 1.99 5.67 -4.94
CA CYS A 4 1.68 4.79 -3.81
C CYS A 4 0.91 3.55 -4.32
N PRO A 5 1.53 2.36 -4.33
CA PRO A 5 0.86 1.14 -4.78
C PRO A 5 -0.10 0.63 -3.69
N ILE A 6 -1.37 1.04 -3.73
CA ILE A 6 -2.38 0.67 -2.72
C ILE A 6 -3.15 -0.62 -3.03
N GLY A 7 -3.10 -1.10 -4.26
CA GLY A 7 -3.84 -2.31 -4.70
C GLY A 7 -3.19 -3.62 -4.28
N PHE A 8 -1.93 -3.59 -3.81
CA PHE A 8 -1.14 -4.78 -3.51
C PHE A 8 -0.31 -4.59 -2.25
N VAL A 9 -0.10 -5.70 -1.54
CA VAL A 9 0.63 -5.70 -0.25
C VAL A 9 2.07 -6.20 -0.38
N ALA A 10 2.43 -6.75 -1.54
CA ALA A 10 3.76 -7.27 -1.83
C ALA A 10 4.17 -6.91 -3.27
N ASP A 11 5.46 -6.72 -3.46
CA ASP A 11 6.05 -6.51 -4.78
C ASP A 11 5.93 -7.80 -5.60
N HIS A 12 5.54 -7.67 -6.87
CA HIS A 12 5.51 -8.73 -7.85
C HIS A 12 5.84 -8.14 -9.23
N ILE A 13 6.07 -9.02 -10.21
CA ILE A 13 6.60 -8.64 -11.52
C ILE A 13 5.80 -7.52 -12.18
N GLU A 14 4.47 -7.55 -12.07
CA GLU A 14 3.58 -6.56 -12.70
C GLU A 14 3.74 -5.18 -12.05
N VAL A 15 3.75 -5.09 -10.72
CA VAL A 15 3.97 -3.82 -10.01
C VAL A 15 5.34 -3.20 -10.27
N VAL A 16 6.39 -4.02 -10.34
CA VAL A 16 7.76 -3.53 -10.57
C VAL A 16 7.93 -3.08 -12.02
N TRP A 17 7.40 -3.83 -12.98
CA TRP A 17 7.50 -3.45 -14.39
C TRP A 17 6.71 -2.17 -14.68
N ASP A 18 5.43 -2.13 -14.32
CA ASP A 18 4.55 -1.00 -14.66
C ASP A 18 5.02 0.29 -14.00
N LEU A 19 5.40 0.24 -12.71
CA LEU A 19 5.71 1.44 -11.94
C LEU A 19 7.19 1.82 -11.98
N ASP A 20 8.11 0.86 -11.84
CA ASP A 20 9.54 1.16 -11.73
C ASP A 20 10.26 1.18 -13.08
N HIS A 21 9.62 0.64 -14.13
CA HIS A 21 10.14 0.71 -15.50
C HIS A 21 9.33 1.68 -16.36
N GLU A 22 8.10 1.35 -16.74
CA GLU A 22 7.36 2.10 -17.75
C GLU A 22 7.02 3.52 -17.29
N LEU A 23 6.38 3.64 -16.12
CA LEU A 23 6.00 4.95 -15.59
C LEU A 23 7.22 5.82 -15.26
N ARG A 24 8.30 5.22 -14.76
CA ARG A 24 9.54 5.96 -14.47
C ARG A 24 10.16 6.53 -15.74
N LEU A 25 10.22 5.76 -16.82
CA LEU A 25 10.74 6.23 -18.11
C LEU A 25 9.88 7.36 -18.69
N GLN A 26 8.55 7.26 -18.57
CA GLN A 26 7.66 8.34 -18.99
C GLN A 26 7.84 9.61 -18.16
N ALA A 27 7.99 9.48 -16.84
CA ALA A 27 8.25 10.61 -15.95
C ALA A 27 9.59 11.29 -16.29
N GLU A 28 10.64 10.51 -16.56
CA GLU A 28 11.94 11.03 -17.00
C GLU A 28 11.84 11.78 -18.33
N ALA A 29 11.17 11.20 -19.33
CA ALA A 29 10.96 11.84 -20.63
C ALA A 29 10.17 13.17 -20.51
N ALA A 30 9.29 13.27 -19.52
CA ALA A 30 8.52 14.48 -19.23
C ALA A 30 9.25 15.48 -18.31
N GLY A 31 10.48 15.18 -17.84
CA GLY A 31 11.22 16.03 -16.89
C GLY A 31 10.61 16.08 -15.48
N ILE A 32 9.83 15.06 -15.10
CA ILE A 32 9.11 14.98 -13.81
C ILE A 32 9.92 14.13 -12.83
N ALA A 33 10.26 14.70 -11.67
CA ALA A 33 10.86 13.93 -10.59
C ALA A 33 9.93 12.80 -10.11
N TYR A 34 10.48 11.59 -9.95
CA TYR A 34 9.72 10.37 -9.63
C TYR A 34 10.17 9.75 -8.30
N ALA A 35 9.20 9.36 -7.47
CA ALA A 35 9.43 8.54 -6.28
C ALA A 35 8.27 7.55 -6.09
N ARG A 36 8.56 6.33 -5.65
CA ARG A 36 7.54 5.32 -5.33
C ARG A 36 7.65 4.91 -3.86
N ALA A 37 6.52 4.80 -3.18
CA ALA A 37 6.44 4.17 -1.87
C ALA A 37 6.59 2.63 -2.01
N SER A 38 7.37 2.02 -1.12
CA SER A 38 7.48 0.56 -1.07
C SER A 38 6.14 -0.07 -0.69
N THR A 39 5.87 -1.28 -1.19
CA THR A 39 4.79 -2.10 -0.65
C THR A 39 5.14 -2.59 0.77
N PRO A 40 4.15 -3.03 1.58
CA PRO A 40 4.40 -3.58 2.91
C PRO A 40 5.36 -4.77 2.95
N ASN A 41 5.30 -5.67 1.96
CA ASN A 41 6.13 -6.88 1.89
C ASN A 41 6.15 -7.64 3.24
N ALA A 42 7.34 -8.01 3.73
CA ALA A 42 7.55 -8.72 4.98
C ALA A 42 7.65 -7.79 6.22
N ASP A 43 7.19 -6.54 6.14
CA ASP A 43 7.23 -5.63 7.28
C ASP A 43 6.43 -6.21 8.46
N PRO A 44 7.04 -6.37 9.66
CA PRO A 44 6.35 -6.89 10.83
C PRO A 44 5.09 -6.11 11.22
N ARG A 45 4.98 -4.82 10.86
CA ARG A 45 3.77 -4.00 11.06
C ARG A 45 2.59 -4.56 10.28
N PHE A 46 2.81 -5.06 9.07
CA PHE A 46 1.75 -5.65 8.25
C PHE A 46 1.26 -6.98 8.82
N ALA A 47 2.17 -7.83 9.30
CA ALA A 47 1.79 -9.06 10.01
C ALA A 47 0.98 -8.78 11.29
N ARG A 48 1.35 -7.73 12.04
CA ARG A 48 0.58 -7.28 13.22
C ARG A 48 -0.81 -6.79 12.84
N LEU A 49 -0.94 -6.06 11.73
CA LEU A 49 -2.24 -5.61 11.21
C LEU A 49 -3.14 -6.82 10.90
N ALA A 50 -2.65 -7.79 10.12
CA ALA A 50 -3.42 -8.98 9.76
C ALA A 50 -3.88 -9.78 11.00
N ARG A 51 -2.98 -9.97 11.97
CA ARG A 51 -3.31 -10.59 13.26
C ARG A 51 -4.39 -9.81 14.01
N GLY A 52 -4.31 -8.48 14.02
CA GLY A 52 -5.31 -7.62 14.65
C GLY A 52 -6.71 -7.81 14.06
N LEU A 53 -6.81 -7.87 12.73
CA LEU A 53 -8.08 -8.12 12.03
C LEU A 53 -8.67 -9.51 12.36
N ILE A 54 -7.82 -10.54 12.43
CA ILE A 54 -8.26 -11.89 12.83
C ILE A 54 -8.77 -11.89 14.26
N ASP A 55 -8.09 -11.18 15.17
CA ASP A 55 -8.52 -11.05 16.56
C ASP A 55 -9.85 -10.28 16.69
N GLU A 56 -10.06 -9.23 15.90
CA GLU A 56 -11.34 -8.50 15.81
C GLU A 56 -12.48 -9.47 15.46
N LEU A 57 -12.29 -10.28 14.42
CA LEU A 57 -13.27 -11.28 13.98
C LEU A 57 -13.49 -12.38 15.02
N ARG A 58 -12.40 -12.93 15.59
CA ARG A 58 -12.46 -14.11 16.47
C ARG A 58 -13.03 -13.80 17.85
N TYR A 59 -12.75 -12.61 18.38
CA TYR A 59 -13.09 -12.24 19.76
C TYR A 59 -14.11 -11.10 19.84
N GLY A 60 -14.67 -10.65 18.71
CA GLY A 60 -15.65 -9.56 18.68
C GLY A 60 -15.11 -8.24 19.24
N ARG A 61 -13.82 -7.96 19.04
CA ARG A 61 -13.21 -6.71 19.53
C ARG A 61 -13.74 -5.52 18.74
N ILE A 62 -13.77 -4.36 19.38
CA ILE A 62 -14.11 -3.11 18.69
C ILE A 62 -13.11 -2.89 17.55
N PRO A 63 -13.57 -2.69 16.30
CA PRO A 63 -12.66 -2.59 15.19
C PRO A 63 -11.80 -1.33 15.27
N ALA A 64 -10.48 -1.48 15.17
CA ALA A 64 -9.56 -0.35 15.10
C ALA A 64 -9.58 0.22 13.68
N ARG A 65 -9.93 1.50 13.54
CA ARG A 65 -10.02 2.19 12.25
C ARG A 65 -9.20 3.48 12.30
N VAL A 66 -8.57 3.81 11.18
CA VAL A 66 -7.88 5.09 11.04
C VAL A 66 -8.93 6.19 11.00
N SER A 67 -8.85 7.15 11.91
CA SER A 67 -9.68 8.36 11.85
C SER A 67 -9.17 9.26 10.73
N GLY A 68 -10.07 9.70 9.86
CA GLY A 68 -9.75 10.62 8.77
C GLY A 68 -10.97 11.45 8.36
N PRO A 69 -10.76 12.54 7.60
CA PRO A 69 -11.85 13.37 7.09
C PRO A 69 -12.80 12.59 6.17
N ASP A 70 -12.29 11.55 5.50
CA ASP A 70 -13.03 10.70 4.57
C ASP A 70 -13.05 9.24 5.08
N PRO A 71 -13.97 8.89 6.00
CA PRO A 71 -14.07 7.52 6.49
C PRO A 71 -14.54 6.58 5.38
N VAL A 72 -13.92 5.40 5.31
CA VAL A 72 -14.36 4.33 4.41
C VAL A 72 -15.69 3.77 4.95
N PRO A 73 -16.77 3.67 4.15
CA PRO A 73 -18.00 3.03 4.59
C PRO A 73 -17.73 1.60 5.06
N GLY A 74 -18.17 1.31 6.29
CA GLY A 74 -18.09 -0.03 6.90
C GLY A 74 -19.37 -0.81 6.71
#